data_AF-A0A3G1IEF0-F1
#
_entry.id   AF-A0A3G1IEF0-F1
#
_cell.length_a   1.000
_cell.length_b   1.000
_cell.length_c   1.000
_cell.angle_alpha   90.00
_cell.angle_beta   90.00
_cell.angle_gamma   90.00
#
_symmetry.space_group_name_H-M   'P 1'
#
loop_
_entity.id
_entity.type
_entity.pdbx_description
1 polymer ?
#
loop_
_entity_poly.entity_id
_entity_poly.type
_entity_poly.pdbx_seq_one_letter_code
_entity_poly.pdbx_strand_id
1 'polypeptide(L)'
;MKKRFSDEQIISILHEAEAGVSARELCRKHAISDATFYTRRKKYGGMEVPEVKRLKSLEEENTRLKKLLAEAMLDKEALQVALGRKY
;
A
#
# COMPACT_ATOMS: atom_id res chain seq x y z
N MET A 1 18.17 3.66 13.22
CA MET A 1 16.89 3.57 12.49
C MET A 1 17.18 3.61 10.99
N LYS A 2 16.83 2.57 10.21
CA LYS A 2 17.03 2.59 8.75
C LYS A 2 16.18 3.71 8.15
N LYS A 3 16.79 4.66 7.42
CA LYS A 3 16.03 5.69 6.70
C LYS A 3 15.09 5.01 5.69
N ARG A 4 13.80 5.32 5.79
CA ARG A 4 12.83 4.91 4.77
C ARG A 4 13.00 5.82 3.56
N PHE A 5 12.89 5.23 2.37
CA PHE A 5 12.84 6.01 1.13
C PHE A 5 11.53 6.80 1.09
N SER A 6 11.58 8.04 0.61
CA SER A 6 10.37 8.81 0.30
C SER A 6 9.70 8.26 -0.96
N ASP A 7 8.45 8.63 -1.18
CA ASP A 7 7.72 8.20 -2.37
C ASP A 7 8.36 8.77 -3.64
N GLU A 8 8.81 10.02 -3.59
CA GLU A 8 9.55 10.68 -4.67
C GLU A 8 10.81 9.89 -5.04
N GLN A 9 11.56 9.40 -4.05
CA GLN A 9 12.76 8.60 -4.31
C GLN A 9 12.41 7.24 -4.91
N ILE A 10 11.31 6.62 -4.49
CA ILE A 10 10.86 5.35 -5.04
C ILE A 10 10.47 5.52 -6.51
N ILE A 11 9.67 6.54 -6.82
CA ILE A 11 9.21 6.81 -8.18
C ILE A 11 10.37 7.21 -9.10
N SER A 12 11.31 8.03 -8.62
CA SER A 12 12.52 8.36 -9.38
C SER A 12 13.32 7.11 -9.79
N ILE A 13 13.48 6.15 -8.89
CA ILE A 13 14.19 4.89 -9.19
C ILE A 13 13.42 4.04 -10.22
N LEU A 14 12.08 4.03 -10.14
CA LEU A 14 11.25 3.30 -11.10
C LEU A 14 11.28 3.96 -12.49
N HIS A 15 11.27 5.29 -12.57
CA HIS A 15 11.45 6.02 -13.82
C HIS A 15 12.82 5.78 -14.45
N GLU A 16 13.91 5.71 -13.67
CA GLU A 16 15.23 5.32 -14.20
C GLU A 16 15.20 3.93 -14.84
N ALA A 17 14.46 2.98 -14.24
CA ALA A 17 14.29 1.66 -14.82
C ALA A 17 13.43 1.67 -16.11
N GLU A 18 12.38 2.48 -16.16
CA GLU A 18 11.54 2.67 -17.34
C GLU A 18 12.31 3.36 -18.48
N ALA A 19 13.27 4.22 -18.15
CA ALA A 19 14.21 4.84 -19.08
C ALA A 19 15.31 3.88 -19.59
N GLY A 20 15.32 2.62 -19.13
CA GLY A 20 16.20 1.57 -19.64
C GLY A 20 17.41 1.22 -18.75
N VAL A 21 17.54 1.82 -17.56
CA VAL A 21 18.60 1.42 -16.62
C VAL A 21 18.29 0.05 -16.03
N SER A 22 19.28 -0.83 -15.96
CA SER A 22 19.07 -2.20 -15.47
C SER A 22 18.67 -2.21 -13.99
N ALA A 23 17.68 -3.04 -13.64
CA ALA A 23 17.24 -3.23 -12.25
C ALA A 23 18.40 -3.61 -11.31
N ARG A 24 19.35 -4.44 -11.79
CA ARG A 24 20.54 -4.85 -11.03
C ARG A 24 21.44 -3.66 -10.69
N GLU A 25 21.61 -2.73 -11.62
CA GLU A 25 22.41 -1.52 -11.38
C GLU A 25 21.73 -0.60 -10.37
N LEU A 26 20.43 -0.35 -10.53
CA LEU A 26 19.64 0.45 -9.59
C LEU A 26 19.66 -0.14 -8.18
N CYS A 27 19.55 -1.47 -8.07
CA CYS A 27 19.60 -2.16 -6.78
C CYS A 27 20.94 -1.95 -6.07
N ARG A 28 22.06 -2.00 -6.82
CA ARG A 28 23.39 -1.70 -6.28
C ARG A 28 23.56 -0.21 -5.91
N LYS A 29 23.17 0.69 -6.83
CA LYS A 29 23.29 2.15 -6.67
C LYS A 29 22.52 2.67 -5.46
N HIS A 30 21.31 2.15 -5.24
CA HIS A 30 20.43 2.59 -4.15
C HIS A 30 20.46 1.67 -2.91
N ALA A 31 21.35 0.67 -2.89
CA ALA A 31 21.45 -0.32 -1.82
C ALA A 31 20.09 -0.95 -1.44
N ILE A 32 19.29 -1.30 -2.45
CA ILE A 32 18.01 -2.00 -2.31
C ILE A 32 18.14 -3.42 -2.84
N SER A 33 17.38 -4.36 -2.28
CA SER A 33 17.31 -5.72 -2.82
C SER A 33 16.43 -5.78 -4.07
N ASP A 34 16.72 -6.71 -4.97
CA ASP A 34 15.91 -6.98 -6.16
C ASP A 34 14.43 -7.22 -5.78
N ALA A 35 14.18 -7.96 -4.70
CA ALA A 35 12.84 -8.19 -4.18
C ALA A 35 12.11 -6.88 -3.80
N THR A 36 12.82 -5.93 -3.17
CA THR A 36 12.25 -4.61 -2.82
C THR A 36 11.93 -3.82 -4.08
N PHE A 37 12.84 -3.83 -5.06
CA PHE A 37 12.63 -3.14 -6.33
C PHE A 37 11.41 -3.67 -7.06
N TYR A 38 11.30 -4.99 -7.26
CA TYR A 38 10.16 -5.58 -7.97
C TYR A 38 8.83 -5.44 -7.21
N THR A 39 8.85 -5.47 -5.88
CA THR A 39 7.65 -5.19 -5.07
C THR A 39 7.17 -3.76 -5.30
N ARG A 40 8.08 -2.78 -5.32
CA ARG A 40 7.77 -1.38 -5.61
C ARG A 40 7.31 -1.21 -7.05
N ARG A 41 7.97 -1.84 -8.02
CA ARG A 41 7.57 -1.78 -9.44
C ARG A 41 6.18 -2.37 -9.67
N LYS A 42 5.83 -3.47 -8.99
CA LYS A 42 4.49 -4.05 -9.06
C LYS A 42 3.43 -3.11 -8.47
N LYS A 43 3.76 -2.38 -7.40
CA LYS A 43 2.80 -1.51 -6.71
C LYS A 43 2.66 -0.12 -7.34
N TYR A 44 3.76 0.46 -7.83
CA TYR A 44 3.86 1.87 -8.22
C TYR A 44 4.43 2.08 -9.64
N GLY A 45 4.77 1.03 -10.38
CA GLY A 45 5.30 1.18 -11.74
C GLY A 45 4.30 1.89 -12.66
N GLY A 46 4.80 2.82 -13.49
CA GLY A 46 3.98 3.68 -14.34
C GLY A 46 3.10 4.70 -13.61
N MET A 47 3.29 4.92 -12.29
CA MET A 47 2.56 5.94 -11.53
C MET A 47 3.44 7.15 -11.22
N GLU A 48 2.83 8.33 -11.27
CA GLU A 48 3.43 9.57 -10.81
C GLU A 48 3.30 9.74 -9.29
N VAL A 49 4.13 10.62 -8.71
CA VAL A 49 4.12 10.89 -7.26
C VAL A 49 2.73 11.27 -6.72
N PRO A 50 1.92 12.14 -7.38
CA PRO A 50 0.58 12.47 -6.88
C PRO A 50 -0.35 11.26 -6.87
N GLU A 51 -0.21 10.35 -7.84
CA GLU A 51 -1.02 9.13 -7.93
C GLU A 51 -0.68 8.16 -6.81
N VAL A 52 0.61 8.03 -6.48
CA VAL A 52 1.09 7.19 -5.36
C VAL A 52 0.58 7.73 -4.02
N LYS A 53 0.62 9.05 -3.82
CA LYS A 53 0.06 9.70 -2.62
C LYS A 53 -1.43 9.44 -2.51
N ARG A 54 -2.18 9.63 -3.60
CA ARG A 54 -3.62 9.35 -3.66
C ARG A 54 -3.93 7.88 -3.38
N LEU A 55 -3.17 6.95 -3.97
CA LEU A 55 -3.33 5.52 -3.76
C LEU A 55 -3.19 5.16 -2.28
N LYS A 56 -2.17 5.68 -1.60
CA LYS A 56 -1.97 5.43 -0.16
C LYS A 56 -3.12 5.96 0.69
N SER A 57 -3.59 7.18 0.42
CA SER A 57 -4.74 7.74 1.14
C SER A 57 -6.00 6.89 0.94
N LEU A 58 -6.22 6.36 -0.27
CA LEU A 58 -7.33 5.46 -0.55
C LEU A 58 -7.17 4.09 0.14
N GLU A 59 -5.96 3.53 0.17
CA GLU A 59 -5.66 2.28 0.89
C GLU A 59 -5.91 2.43 2.41
N GLU A 60 -5.51 3.56 2.99
CA GLU A 60 -5.74 3.88 4.41
C GLU A 60 -7.24 4.02 4.73
N GLU A 61 -7.96 4.80 3.93
CA GLU A 61 -9.40 4.97 4.12
C GLU A 61 -10.15 3.64 3.91
N ASN A 62 -9.77 2.84 2.90
CA ASN A 62 -10.38 1.53 2.68
C ASN A 62 -10.15 0.59 3.87
N THR A 63 -8.98 0.64 4.49
CA THR A 63 -8.65 -0.13 5.70
C THR A 63 -9.53 0.30 6.87
N ARG A 64 -9.69 1.61 7.07
CA ARG A 64 -10.57 2.17 8.10
C ARG A 64 -12.03 1.76 7.89
N LEU A 65 -12.53 1.90 6.67
CA LEU A 65 -13.91 1.56 6.32
C LEU A 65 -14.20 0.06 6.52
N LYS A 66 -13.27 -0.82 6.12
CA LYS A 66 -13.39 -2.26 6.37
C LYS A 66 -13.46 -2.60 7.85
N LYS A 67 -12.67 -1.92 8.68
CA LYS A 67 -12.71 -2.10 10.13
C LYS A 67 -14.07 -1.69 10.71
N LEU A 68 -14.54 -0.49 10.37
CA LEU A 68 -15.84 0.01 10.83
C LEU A 68 -17.00 -0.89 10.39
N LEU A 69 -16.93 -1.41 9.15
CA LEU A 69 -17.92 -2.36 8.65
C LEU A 69 -17.92 -3.66 9.45
N ALA A 70 -16.74 -4.22 9.74
CA ALA A 70 -16.64 -5.43 10.55
C ALA A 70 -17.21 -5.23 11.96
N GLU A 71 -16.89 -4.11 12.61
CA GLU A 71 -17.44 -3.73 13.92
C GLU A 71 -18.98 -3.61 13.87
N ALA A 72 -19.52 -2.87 12.89
CA ALA A 72 -20.96 -2.72 12.73
C ALA A 72 -21.69 -4.05 12.43
N MET A 73 -21.05 -4.97 11.70
CA MET A 73 -21.60 -6.29 11.44
C MET A 73 -21.67 -7.15 12.71
N LEU A 74 -20.62 -7.10 13.55
CA LEU A 74 -20.61 -7.79 14.84
C LEU A 74 -21.65 -7.23 15.80
N ASP A 75 -21.81 -5.91 15.87
CA ASP A 75 -22.84 -5.26 16.69
C ASP A 75 -24.25 -5.66 16.23
N LYS A 76 -24.48 -5.68 14.91
CA LYS A 76 -25.75 -6.14 14.34
C LYS A 76 -26.05 -7.59 14.73
N GLU A 77 -25.07 -8.49 14.63
CA GLU A 77 -25.23 -9.89 15.01
C GLU A 77 -25.54 -10.04 16.50
N ALA A 78 -24.80 -9.32 17.36
CA ALA A 78 -25.04 -9.32 18.81
C ALA A 78 -26.46 -8.85 19.15
N LEU A 79 -26.96 -7.79 18.49
CA LEU A 79 -28.32 -7.29 18.66
C LEU A 79 -29.37 -8.31 18.20
N GLN A 80 -29.15 -8.99 17.07
CA GLN A 80 -30.06 -10.04 16.59
C GLN A 80 -30.13 -11.21 17.58
N VAL A 81 -29.00 -11.65 18.14
CA VAL A 81 -28.97 -12.71 19.17
C VAL A 81 -29.68 -12.27 20.45
N ALA A 82 -29.46 -11.04 20.91
CA ALA A 82 -30.10 -10.51 22.11
C ALA A 82 -31.63 -10.40 21.94
N LEU A 83 -32.11 -9.99 20.76
CA LEU A 83 -33.54 -9.86 20.46
C LEU A 83 -34.21 -11.22 20.18
N GLY A 84 -33.51 -12.16 19.55
CA GLY A 84 -33.99 -13.51 19.26
C GLY A 84 -34.09 -14.43 20.49
N ARG A 85 -33.47 -14.06 21.62
CA ARG A 85 -33.59 -14.76 22.91
C ARG A 85 -34.84 -14.39 23.72
N LYS A 86 -35.67 -13.46 23.25
CA LYS A 86 -37.03 -13.27 23.80
C LYS A 86 -37.94 -14.29 23.13
N TYR A 87 -37.98 -15.51 23.64
CA TYR A 87 -39.09 -16.49 23.73
C TYR A 87 -38.50 -17.82 24.22
#